data_AF-A0A1V8NVX5-F1
#
_entry.id   AF-A0A1V8NVX5-F1
#
_cell.length_a   1.000
_cell.length_b   1.000
_cell.length_c   1.000
_cell.angle_alpha   90.00
_cell.angle_beta   90.00
_cell.angle_gamma   90.00
#
_symmetry.space_group_name_H-M   'P 1'
#
loop_
_entity.id
_entity.type
_entity.pdbx_description
1 polymer ?
#
loop_
_entity_poly.entity_id
_entity_poly.type
_entity_poly.pdbx_seq_one_letter_code
_entity_poly.pdbx_strand_id
1 'polypeptide(L)'
;MAYQTGSMKDALDLMKQLIPVLQAQGWVVDKQAFSNGNGEWYIHNAADAYFSITGEESSSSYSSLGIAGNTGFDGTKNAYSQPGSTGLDWVYLGGGDDPVITFDAFITPRYCHVTTQTRQSFFRHFGFGVLDKEGDYTGGQYLYRGGSVLPFDHHMNSYDSFVRAELPDETGLTAGWYPFRNTVPRAMGLGGPMYDPLHPDLLAVETSQSALGGILAPVPNAVYLTTSKNVNLRAGVVPDFCVCHMKGLTPRAKVEINSEQWMVFPVARLTLTMPDKWHNDDTFTYAYALRMNA
;
A
#
# COMPACT_ATOMS: atom_id res chain seq x y z
N MET A 1 9.60 7.14 13.36
CA MET A 1 9.56 6.31 12.14
C MET A 1 10.94 5.73 11.92
N ALA A 2 11.03 4.43 11.66
CA ALA A 2 12.22 3.77 11.16
C ALA A 2 12.17 3.75 9.62
N TYR A 3 13.31 4.02 8.99
CA TYR A 3 13.51 3.84 7.55
C TYR A 3 14.55 2.73 7.35
N GLN A 4 14.20 1.72 6.56
CA GLN A 4 15.07 0.60 6.21
C GLN A 4 15.14 0.48 4.69
N THR A 5 16.36 0.36 4.16
CA THR A 5 16.59 0.11 2.74
C THR A 5 17.71 -0.89 2.58
N GLY A 6 17.70 -1.63 1.48
CA GLY A 6 18.72 -2.61 1.19
C GLY A 6 18.46 -3.36 -0.10
N SER A 7 19.37 -4.29 -0.40
CA SER A 7 19.15 -5.29 -1.43
C SER A 7 18.33 -6.45 -0.89
N MET A 8 17.55 -7.07 -1.77
CA MET A 8 16.80 -8.29 -1.45
C MET A 8 16.89 -9.25 -2.63
N LYS A 9 16.84 -10.56 -2.33
CA LYS A 9 16.83 -11.61 -3.35
C LYS A 9 15.41 -11.99 -3.76
N ASP A 10 14.51 -12.02 -2.78
CA ASP A 10 13.14 -12.45 -2.93
C ASP A 10 12.26 -11.97 -1.76
N ALA A 11 10.96 -12.28 -1.83
CA ALA A 11 9.97 -11.97 -0.82
C ALA A 11 10.33 -12.56 0.56
N LEU A 12 10.89 -13.77 0.61
CA LEU A 12 11.28 -14.38 1.88
C LEU A 12 12.45 -13.63 2.54
N ASP A 13 13.44 -13.21 1.76
CA ASP A 13 14.55 -12.35 2.20
C ASP A 13 14.01 -11.02 2.73
N LEU A 14 13.10 -10.37 2.00
CA LEU A 14 12.44 -9.14 2.46
C LEU A 14 11.71 -9.33 3.79
N MET A 15 10.93 -10.40 3.94
CA MET A 15 10.25 -10.70 5.21
C MET A 15 11.24 -10.84 6.36
N LYS A 16 12.34 -11.58 6.17
CA LYS A 16 13.40 -11.74 7.19
C LYS A 16 14.04 -10.40 7.57
N GLN A 17 14.15 -9.47 6.61
CA GLN A 17 14.71 -8.14 6.85
C GLN A 17 13.74 -7.19 7.57
N LEU A 18 12.43 -7.25 7.27
CA LEU A 18 11.42 -6.35 7.86
C LEU A 18 11.02 -6.74 9.29
N ILE A 19 11.00 -8.05 9.62
CA ILE A 19 10.52 -8.56 10.92
C ILE A 19 11.22 -7.88 12.12
N PRO A 20 12.56 -7.83 12.20
CA PRO A 20 13.23 -7.24 13.35
C PRO A 20 12.93 -5.74 13.51
N VAL A 21 12.74 -5.02 12.39
CA VAL A 21 12.46 -3.58 12.43
C VAL A 21 11.02 -3.32 12.87
N LEU A 22 10.07 -4.13 12.42
CA LEU A 22 8.69 -4.07 12.89
C LEU A 22 8.59 -4.37 14.39
N GLN A 23 9.28 -5.41 14.88
CA GLN A 23 9.37 -5.69 16.32
C GLN A 23 9.99 -4.53 17.11
N ALA A 24 11.06 -3.92 16.60
CA ALA A 24 11.68 -2.76 17.22
C ALA A 24 10.76 -1.51 17.24
N GLN A 25 9.77 -1.45 16.35
CA GLN A 25 8.71 -0.43 16.36
C GLN A 25 7.49 -0.84 17.20
N GLY A 26 7.57 -1.92 17.99
CA GLY A 26 6.51 -2.35 18.90
C GLY A 26 5.43 -3.23 18.29
N TRP A 27 5.63 -3.75 17.08
CA TRP A 27 4.76 -4.78 16.53
C TRP A 27 5.01 -6.13 17.22
N VAL A 28 3.94 -6.87 17.44
CA VAL A 28 3.98 -8.22 18.01
C VAL A 28 3.99 -9.24 16.89
N VAL A 29 4.79 -10.29 17.04
CA VAL A 29 4.84 -11.44 16.14
C VAL A 29 4.14 -12.61 16.82
N ASP A 30 2.92 -12.91 16.40
CA ASP A 30 2.10 -13.99 16.96
C ASP A 30 2.53 -15.36 16.45
N LYS A 31 2.99 -15.42 15.20
CA LYS A 31 3.52 -16.63 14.58
C LYS A 31 4.53 -16.27 13.50
N GLN A 32 5.62 -17.04 13.46
CA GLN A 32 6.64 -16.99 12.42
C GLN A 32 7.07 -18.42 12.09
N ALA A 33 6.98 -18.80 10.82
CA ALA A 33 7.41 -20.11 10.35
C ALA A 33 8.10 -19.97 9.00
N PHE A 34 9.27 -20.61 8.86
CA PHE A 34 10.00 -20.68 7.61
C PHE A 34 10.33 -22.15 7.31
N SER A 35 9.84 -22.68 6.20
CA SER A 35 10.08 -24.07 5.81
C SER A 35 10.05 -24.24 4.30
N ASN A 36 10.96 -25.07 3.78
CA ASN A 36 11.01 -25.46 2.37
C ASN A 36 10.90 -24.28 1.38
N GLY A 37 11.63 -23.20 1.62
CA GLY A 37 11.60 -22.00 0.77
C GLY A 37 10.33 -21.18 0.88
N ASN A 38 9.49 -21.38 1.90
CA ASN A 38 8.29 -20.60 2.17
C ASN A 38 8.36 -19.97 3.56
N GLY A 39 7.72 -18.83 3.72
CA GLY A 39 7.57 -18.12 4.98
C GLY A 39 6.14 -17.73 5.24
N GLU A 40 5.71 -17.90 6.49
CA GLU A 40 4.48 -17.32 7.01
C GLU A 40 4.79 -16.45 8.23
N TRP A 41 4.11 -15.32 8.31
CA TRP A 41 4.27 -14.35 9.36
C TRP A 41 2.93 -13.73 9.76
N TYR A 42 2.68 -13.63 11.06
CA TYR A 42 1.43 -13.16 11.65
C TYR A 42 1.80 -12.08 12.65
N ILE A 43 1.27 -10.88 12.43
CA ILE A 43 1.58 -9.70 13.24
C ILE A 43 0.38 -8.90 13.64
N HIS A 44 0.52 -8.22 14.76
CA HIS A 44 -0.35 -7.10 15.09
C HIS A 44 0.41 -5.93 15.71
N ASN A 45 -0.25 -4.78 15.71
CA ASN A 45 0.21 -3.58 16.43
C ASN A 45 -0.72 -3.27 17.61
N ALA A 46 -0.37 -2.24 18.39
CA ALA A 46 -1.14 -1.80 19.56
C ALA A 46 -2.55 -1.25 19.24
N ALA A 47 -2.91 -1.09 17.97
CA ALA A 47 -4.24 -0.69 17.52
C ALA A 47 -5.08 -1.90 17.05
N ASP A 48 -4.72 -3.11 17.48
CA ASP A 48 -5.36 -4.38 17.14
C ASP A 48 -5.51 -4.58 15.61
N ALA A 49 -4.49 -4.16 14.86
CA ALA A 49 -4.42 -4.35 13.42
C ALA A 49 -3.66 -5.65 13.08
N TYR A 50 -4.40 -6.71 12.76
CA TYR A 50 -3.85 -8.04 12.51
C TYR A 50 -3.59 -8.29 11.01
N PHE A 51 -2.36 -8.68 10.66
CA PHE A 51 -1.97 -8.99 9.29
C PHE A 51 -1.24 -10.32 9.19
N SER A 52 -1.62 -11.12 8.18
CA SER A 52 -0.87 -12.32 7.78
C SER A 52 -0.09 -12.01 6.52
N ILE A 53 1.17 -12.43 6.49
CA ILE A 53 2.09 -12.22 5.37
C ILE A 53 2.70 -13.57 5.02
N THR A 54 2.67 -13.91 3.74
CA THR A 54 3.35 -15.08 3.19
C THR A 54 4.38 -14.64 2.16
N GLY A 55 5.45 -15.39 2.01
CA GLY A 55 6.46 -15.10 1.02
C GLY A 55 7.23 -16.34 0.67
N GLU A 56 7.71 -16.39 -0.57
CA GLU A 56 8.40 -17.55 -1.12
C GLU A 56 9.82 -17.13 -1.52
N GLU A 57 10.78 -18.05 -1.34
CA GLU A 57 12.07 -17.97 -2.03
C GLU A 57 11.79 -17.95 -3.53
N SER A 58 12.58 -17.18 -4.29
CA SER A 58 12.36 -17.11 -5.72
C SER A 58 12.50 -18.51 -6.33
N SER A 59 11.41 -19.04 -6.89
CA SER A 59 11.53 -20.00 -7.98
C SER A 59 12.07 -19.25 -9.20
N SER A 60 12.58 -19.96 -10.21
CA SER A 60 13.10 -19.33 -11.45
C SER A 60 12.08 -18.44 -12.19
N SER A 61 10.80 -18.45 -11.79
CA SER A 61 9.71 -17.75 -12.47
C SER A 61 9.33 -16.43 -11.79
N TYR A 62 9.09 -16.40 -10.47
CA TYR A 62 8.62 -15.19 -9.77
C TYR A 62 9.01 -15.15 -8.30
N SER A 63 9.15 -13.94 -7.77
CA SER A 63 9.17 -13.64 -6.34
C SER A 63 7.89 -12.92 -5.96
N SER A 64 7.14 -13.46 -5.00
CA SER A 64 5.84 -12.92 -4.62
C SER A 64 5.60 -12.93 -3.11
N LEU A 65 4.81 -11.97 -2.66
CA LEU A 65 4.43 -11.79 -1.26
C LEU A 65 2.91 -11.77 -1.16
N GLY A 66 2.32 -12.61 -0.30
CA GLY A 66 0.91 -12.55 0.04
C GLY A 66 0.69 -11.69 1.27
N ILE A 67 -0.35 -10.84 1.28
CA ILE A 67 -0.75 -10.07 2.47
C ILE A 67 -2.25 -10.23 2.69
N ALA A 68 -2.69 -10.42 3.93
CA ALA A 68 -4.10 -10.42 4.30
C ALA A 68 -4.30 -9.62 5.59
N GLY A 69 -5.40 -8.87 5.66
CA GLY A 69 -5.86 -8.22 6.88
C GLY A 69 -6.86 -9.14 7.58
N ASN A 70 -6.80 -9.20 8.91
CA ASN A 70 -7.62 -10.09 9.74
C ASN A 70 -8.24 -9.32 10.91
N THR A 71 -9.19 -9.93 11.61
CA THR A 71 -9.78 -9.36 12.84
C THR A 71 -9.21 -9.98 14.12
N GLY A 72 -8.22 -10.86 13.98
CA GLY A 72 -7.58 -11.59 15.06
C GLY A 72 -6.86 -12.82 14.49
N PHE A 73 -6.19 -13.58 15.36
CA PHE A 73 -5.53 -14.83 14.99
C PHE A 73 -6.13 -16.04 15.70
N ASP A 74 -6.22 -17.13 14.94
CA ASP A 74 -6.57 -18.45 15.43
C ASP A 74 -5.37 -19.38 15.18
N GLY A 75 -4.75 -19.85 16.27
CA GLY A 75 -3.55 -20.69 16.23
C GLY A 75 -3.75 -22.05 15.55
N THR A 76 -4.99 -22.46 15.29
CA THR A 76 -5.33 -23.69 14.57
C THR A 76 -5.44 -23.49 13.05
N LYS A 77 -5.44 -22.24 12.58
CA LYS A 77 -5.69 -21.88 11.19
C LYS A 77 -4.42 -21.40 10.48
N ASN A 78 -4.41 -21.55 9.16
CA ASN A 78 -3.35 -21.00 8.31
C ASN A 78 -3.68 -19.56 7.87
N ALA A 79 -2.78 -18.91 7.15
CA ALA A 79 -2.91 -17.51 6.75
C ALA A 79 -4.13 -17.23 5.85
N TYR A 80 -4.64 -18.25 5.14
CA TYR A 80 -5.80 -18.15 4.24
C TYR A 80 -7.16 -18.20 4.95
N SER A 81 -7.20 -18.62 6.21
CA SER A 81 -8.44 -18.94 6.91
C SER A 81 -8.61 -18.22 8.24
N GLN A 82 -7.77 -17.21 8.49
CA GLN A 82 -7.83 -16.43 9.72
C GLN A 82 -9.20 -15.72 9.89
N PRO A 83 -9.64 -15.48 11.14
CA PRO A 83 -10.89 -14.77 11.42
C PRO A 83 -10.97 -13.42 10.72
N GLY A 84 -12.10 -13.17 10.04
CA GLY A 84 -12.37 -11.89 9.38
C GLY A 84 -11.34 -11.52 8.30
N SER A 85 -10.72 -12.52 7.67
CA SER A 85 -9.66 -12.30 6.67
C SER A 85 -10.18 -11.60 5.40
N THR A 86 -9.36 -10.73 4.83
CA THR A 86 -9.54 -10.21 3.46
C THR A 86 -9.27 -11.25 2.37
N GLY A 87 -8.70 -12.40 2.73
CA GLY A 87 -8.05 -13.31 1.79
C GLY A 87 -6.63 -12.83 1.43
N LEU A 88 -5.75 -13.81 1.19
CA LEU A 88 -4.41 -13.57 0.66
C LEU A 88 -4.47 -13.34 -0.84
N ASP A 89 -3.71 -12.36 -1.30
CA ASP A 89 -3.46 -12.10 -2.72
C ASP A 89 -2.02 -11.63 -2.88
N TRP A 90 -1.46 -11.86 -4.07
CA TRP A 90 -0.04 -11.81 -4.33
C TRP A 90 0.43 -10.46 -4.87
N VAL A 91 1.47 -9.92 -4.23
CA VAL A 91 2.30 -8.84 -4.77
C VAL A 91 3.48 -9.46 -5.50
N TYR A 92 3.54 -9.29 -6.81
CA TYR A 92 4.71 -9.67 -7.60
C TYR A 92 5.84 -8.67 -7.40
N LEU A 93 6.94 -9.10 -6.80
CA LEU A 93 8.09 -8.25 -6.51
C LEU A 93 9.11 -8.24 -7.65
N GLY A 94 9.17 -9.29 -8.45
CA GLY A 94 10.08 -9.47 -9.59
C GLY A 94 10.09 -10.93 -10.05
N GLY A 95 10.88 -11.27 -11.06
CA GLY A 95 10.99 -12.65 -11.54
C GLY A 95 11.96 -12.79 -12.72
N GLY A 96 12.40 -14.03 -13.02
CA GLY A 96 13.21 -14.38 -14.19
C GLY A 96 14.21 -13.32 -14.65
N ASP A 97 13.91 -12.68 -15.80
CA ASP A 97 14.73 -11.67 -16.48
C ASP A 97 14.70 -10.27 -15.82
N ASP A 98 13.76 -10.02 -14.92
CA ASP A 98 13.63 -8.77 -14.17
C ASP A 98 13.50 -9.02 -12.64
N PRO A 99 14.60 -9.44 -11.99
CA PRO A 99 14.60 -9.69 -10.57
C PRO A 99 14.40 -8.40 -9.76
N VAL A 100 13.79 -8.55 -8.58
CA VAL A 100 13.82 -7.51 -7.55
C VAL A 100 15.26 -7.26 -7.11
N ILE A 101 15.62 -5.99 -6.89
CA ILE A 101 16.99 -5.61 -6.55
C ILE A 101 17.09 -4.80 -5.26
N THR A 102 16.08 -3.99 -4.93
CA THR A 102 16.11 -3.11 -3.76
C THR A 102 14.74 -2.92 -3.16
N PHE A 103 14.71 -2.49 -1.91
CA PHE A 103 13.50 -2.03 -1.23
C PHE A 103 13.76 -0.79 -0.37
N ASP A 104 12.67 -0.09 -0.06
CA ASP A 104 12.58 1.04 0.83
C ASP A 104 11.35 0.83 1.72
N ALA A 105 11.56 0.73 3.03
CA ALA A 105 10.51 0.49 4.01
C ALA A 105 10.43 1.63 5.03
N PHE A 106 9.21 2.13 5.23
CA PHE A 106 8.85 3.21 6.15
C PHE A 106 7.96 2.62 7.22
N ILE A 107 8.49 2.53 8.44
CA ILE A 107 7.90 1.70 9.50
C ILE A 107 7.68 2.56 10.75
N THR A 108 6.49 2.47 11.30
CA THR A 108 6.12 3.07 12.59
C THR A 108 5.41 2.03 13.46
N PRO A 109 5.08 2.35 14.73
CA PRO A 109 4.18 1.50 15.51
C PRO A 109 2.78 1.34 14.91
N ARG A 110 2.39 2.13 13.90
CA ARG A 110 1.04 2.14 13.32
C ARG A 110 0.95 1.57 11.90
N TYR A 111 2.04 1.59 11.14
CA TYR A 111 2.03 1.13 9.74
C TYR A 111 3.41 0.67 9.25
N CYS A 112 3.39 -0.02 8.11
CA CYS A 112 4.55 -0.39 7.30
C CYS A 112 4.21 -0.10 5.84
N HIS A 113 4.97 0.79 5.20
CA HIS A 113 4.90 1.03 3.76
C HIS A 113 6.20 0.58 3.11
N VAL A 114 6.09 -0.18 2.03
CA VAL A 114 7.25 -0.72 1.33
C VAL A 114 7.13 -0.44 -0.15
N THR A 115 8.22 0.09 -0.71
CA THR A 115 8.45 0.16 -2.15
C THR A 115 9.58 -0.80 -2.50
N THR A 116 9.40 -1.65 -3.50
CA THR A 116 10.48 -2.44 -4.10
C THR A 116 10.78 -1.95 -5.51
N GLN A 117 11.98 -2.24 -5.99
CA GLN A 117 12.39 -1.93 -7.37
C GLN A 117 12.99 -3.17 -8.03
N THR A 118 12.63 -3.40 -9.29
CA THR A 118 13.25 -4.41 -10.16
C THR A 118 14.42 -3.86 -10.99
N ARG A 119 15.16 -4.74 -11.66
CA ARG A 119 16.31 -4.35 -12.51
C ARG A 119 15.90 -3.44 -13.68
N GLN A 120 14.69 -3.58 -14.21
CA GLN A 120 14.13 -2.74 -15.27
C GLN A 120 13.44 -1.48 -14.75
N SER A 121 13.59 -1.17 -13.45
CA SER A 121 13.01 0.01 -12.80
C SER A 121 11.48 0.02 -12.75
N PHE A 122 10.87 -1.15 -12.60
CA PHE A 122 9.50 -1.22 -12.10
C PHE A 122 9.51 -1.05 -10.59
N PHE A 123 8.62 -0.20 -10.11
CA PHE A 123 8.37 -0.01 -8.69
C PHE A 123 7.10 -0.76 -8.31
N ARG A 124 7.16 -1.51 -7.21
CA ARG A 124 6.02 -2.21 -6.63
C ARG A 124 5.82 -1.71 -5.23
N HIS A 125 4.55 -1.56 -4.85
CA HIS A 125 4.17 -0.89 -3.62
C HIS A 125 3.27 -1.81 -2.82
N PHE A 126 3.55 -2.00 -1.55
CA PHE A 126 2.62 -2.66 -0.65
C PHE A 126 2.76 -2.07 0.74
N GLY A 127 1.74 -2.30 1.56
CA GLY A 127 1.78 -1.82 2.92
C GLY A 127 0.50 -2.12 3.68
N PHE A 128 0.57 -1.85 4.97
CA PHE A 128 -0.50 -2.14 5.90
C PHE A 128 -0.36 -1.27 7.15
N GLY A 129 -1.47 -1.02 7.83
CA GLY A 129 -1.47 -0.21 9.04
C GLY A 129 -2.86 0.23 9.44
N VAL A 130 -2.92 1.37 10.15
CA VAL A 130 -4.17 2.01 10.55
C VAL A 130 -4.23 3.46 10.07
N LEU A 131 -5.39 3.88 9.57
CA LEU A 131 -5.66 5.23 9.11
C LEU A 131 -5.53 6.25 10.25
N ASP A 132 -5.21 7.49 9.89
CA ASP A 132 -5.61 8.65 10.67
C ASP A 132 -7.10 8.88 10.44
N LYS A 133 -7.89 8.26 11.32
CA LYS A 133 -9.35 8.20 11.18
C LYS A 133 -9.98 9.57 11.28
N GLU A 134 -10.95 9.81 10.41
CA GLU A 134 -11.88 10.94 10.52
C GLU A 134 -13.21 10.41 11.05
N GLY A 135 -13.52 10.75 12.30
CA GLY A 135 -14.69 10.27 13.01
C GLY A 135 -14.40 9.14 14.01
N ASP A 136 -15.39 8.86 14.85
CA ASP A 136 -15.32 7.82 15.87
C ASP A 136 -16.03 6.55 15.38
N TYR A 137 -15.24 5.62 14.85
CA TYR A 137 -15.74 4.33 14.39
C TYR A 137 -14.72 3.23 14.68
N THR A 138 -15.20 2.00 14.94
CA THR A 138 -14.31 0.86 15.13
C THR A 138 -13.69 0.44 13.81
N GLY A 139 -12.40 0.10 13.83
CA GLY A 139 -11.64 -0.27 12.64
C GLY A 139 -10.60 0.78 12.27
N GLY A 140 -10.46 1.06 10.97
CA GLY A 140 -9.45 1.92 10.39
C GLY A 140 -8.20 1.17 9.92
N GLN A 141 -8.15 -0.15 10.06
CA GLN A 141 -7.09 -0.95 9.47
C GLN A 141 -7.14 -0.84 7.95
N TYR A 142 -5.99 -0.78 7.29
CA TYR A 142 -5.89 -0.85 5.85
C TYR A 142 -4.74 -1.75 5.43
N LEU A 143 -4.82 -2.20 4.19
CA LEU A 143 -3.71 -2.80 3.47
C LEU A 143 -3.81 -2.45 1.98
N TYR A 144 -2.67 -2.49 1.30
CA TYR A 144 -2.61 -2.39 -0.16
C TYR A 144 -1.51 -3.29 -0.71
N ARG A 145 -1.75 -3.84 -1.90
CA ARG A 145 -0.90 -4.80 -2.61
C ARG A 145 -0.77 -4.36 -4.07
N GLY A 146 0.42 -3.96 -4.52
CA GLY A 146 0.65 -3.46 -5.88
C GLY A 146 1.00 -4.54 -6.89
N GLY A 147 0.25 -5.65 -6.91
CA GLY A 147 0.60 -6.83 -7.72
C GLY A 147 0.39 -6.63 -9.23
N SER A 148 -0.67 -5.92 -9.61
CA SER A 148 -1.02 -5.64 -11.01
C SER A 148 -1.65 -4.25 -11.24
N VAL A 149 -1.91 -3.53 -10.14
CA VAL A 149 -2.69 -2.30 -10.08
C VAL A 149 -2.11 -1.41 -8.99
N LEU A 150 -2.23 -0.10 -9.19
CA LEU A 150 -1.73 0.95 -8.32
C LEU A 150 -2.38 0.79 -6.91
N PRO A 151 -1.62 0.94 -5.79
CA PRO A 151 -2.18 0.98 -4.44
C PRO A 151 -3.49 1.76 -4.34
N PHE A 152 -4.46 1.34 -3.52
CA PHE A 152 -5.67 2.12 -3.24
C PHE A 152 -6.50 2.54 -4.48
N ASP A 153 -6.34 1.86 -5.61
CA ASP A 153 -7.13 2.04 -6.84
C ASP A 153 -8.30 1.05 -6.87
N HIS A 154 -9.32 1.36 -7.66
CA HIS A 154 -10.52 0.55 -7.86
C HIS A 154 -10.53 -0.26 -9.17
N HIS A 155 -9.47 -0.15 -9.98
CA HIS A 155 -9.44 -0.67 -11.34
C HIS A 155 -9.73 -2.19 -11.38
N MET A 156 -10.77 -2.56 -12.14
CA MET A 156 -11.20 -3.94 -12.45
C MET A 156 -11.62 -4.85 -11.27
N ASN A 157 -12.06 -4.29 -10.14
CA ASN A 157 -12.46 -5.10 -8.95
C ASN A 157 -11.32 -6.01 -8.46
N SER A 158 -10.05 -5.61 -8.58
CA SER A 158 -8.97 -6.38 -8.00
C SER A 158 -9.00 -6.26 -6.47
N TYR A 159 -8.88 -7.39 -5.78
CA TYR A 159 -8.95 -7.50 -4.32
C TYR A 159 -7.58 -7.15 -3.69
N ASP A 160 -6.98 -6.07 -4.15
CA ASP A 160 -5.59 -5.72 -3.86
C ASP A 160 -5.47 -4.84 -2.61
N SER A 161 -6.45 -3.96 -2.41
CA SER A 161 -6.48 -3.02 -1.29
C SER A 161 -7.78 -3.15 -0.52
N PHE A 162 -7.69 -2.96 0.79
CA PHE A 162 -8.83 -2.99 1.69
C PHE A 162 -8.69 -1.97 2.81
N VAL A 163 -9.84 -1.48 3.28
CA VAL A 163 -9.95 -0.73 4.53
C VAL A 163 -11.06 -1.35 5.38
N ARG A 164 -10.82 -1.47 6.68
CA ARG A 164 -11.79 -1.98 7.64
C ARG A 164 -12.54 -0.82 8.28
N ALA A 165 -13.86 -0.93 8.35
CA ALA A 165 -14.67 -0.03 9.14
C ALA A 165 -15.89 -0.77 9.69
N GLU A 166 -16.26 -0.45 10.92
CA GLU A 166 -17.52 -0.84 11.53
C GLU A 166 -18.37 0.40 11.65
N LEU A 167 -19.38 0.49 10.78
CA LEU A 167 -20.34 1.60 10.75
C LEU A 167 -21.76 1.04 10.89
N PRO A 168 -22.09 0.37 12.02
CA PRO A 168 -23.44 -0.09 12.25
C PRO A 168 -24.38 1.12 12.28
N ASP A 169 -25.45 1.04 11.50
CA ASP A 169 -26.71 1.78 11.69
C ASP A 169 -26.93 3.16 11.05
N GLU A 170 -26.01 3.77 10.29
CA GLU A 170 -26.31 5.06 9.61
C GLU A 170 -26.16 5.06 8.08
N THR A 171 -25.60 4.00 7.49
CA THR A 171 -25.06 4.07 6.12
C THR A 171 -25.43 2.88 5.23
N GLY A 172 -25.97 1.80 5.80
CA GLY A 172 -26.17 0.53 5.08
C GLY A 172 -24.86 -0.22 4.78
N LEU A 173 -23.79 0.11 5.52
CA LEU A 173 -22.50 -0.56 5.53
C LEU A 173 -22.47 -1.59 6.69
N THR A 174 -21.93 -2.79 6.45
CA THR A 174 -21.81 -3.85 7.46
C THR A 174 -20.40 -3.92 8.03
N ALA A 175 -20.21 -4.14 9.33
CA ALA A 175 -18.87 -4.28 9.91
C ALA A 175 -17.97 -5.25 9.10
N GLY A 176 -16.82 -4.76 8.63
CA GLY A 176 -15.92 -5.59 7.82
C GLY A 176 -14.90 -4.82 6.99
N TRP A 177 -14.24 -5.57 6.10
CA TRP A 177 -13.28 -5.05 5.14
C TRP A 177 -13.99 -4.63 3.85
N TYR A 178 -13.74 -3.41 3.42
CA TYR A 178 -14.22 -2.84 2.18
C TYR A 178 -13.10 -2.88 1.13
N PRO A 179 -13.28 -3.63 0.05
CA PRO A 179 -12.33 -3.60 -1.06
C PRO A 179 -12.39 -2.25 -1.77
N PHE A 180 -11.25 -1.83 -2.29
CA PHE A 180 -11.17 -0.73 -3.24
C PHE A 180 -11.60 -1.28 -4.60
N ARG A 181 -12.77 -0.84 -5.10
CA ARG A 181 -13.41 -1.44 -6.28
C ARG A 181 -14.48 -0.54 -6.86
N ASN A 182 -15.03 -0.85 -8.02
CA ASN A 182 -16.03 0.02 -8.65
C ASN A 182 -17.47 -0.18 -8.13
N THR A 183 -17.78 -1.32 -7.49
CA THR A 183 -19.14 -1.68 -7.05
C THR A 183 -19.40 -1.34 -5.58
N VAL A 184 -20.50 -0.61 -5.32
CA VAL A 184 -20.94 -0.26 -3.96
C VAL A 184 -21.53 -1.47 -3.20
N PRO A 185 -21.35 -1.57 -1.87
CA PRO A 185 -20.48 -0.73 -1.04
C PRO A 185 -18.99 -0.98 -1.32
N ARG A 186 -18.19 0.08 -1.24
CA ARG A 186 -16.75 0.07 -1.62
C ARG A 186 -15.92 1.05 -0.80
N ALA A 187 -14.61 0.88 -0.89
CA ALA A 187 -13.64 1.91 -0.59
C ALA A 187 -13.12 2.59 -1.88
N MET A 188 -12.60 3.80 -1.74
CA MET A 188 -11.90 4.57 -2.78
C MET A 188 -10.70 5.27 -2.14
N GLY A 189 -9.61 5.41 -2.91
CA GLY A 189 -8.43 6.17 -2.52
C GLY A 189 -7.81 6.84 -3.73
N LEU A 190 -6.71 7.57 -3.52
CA LEU A 190 -6.04 8.34 -4.56
C LEU A 190 -5.04 7.54 -5.38
N GLY A 191 -4.82 6.26 -5.09
CA GLY A 191 -3.58 5.66 -5.54
C GLY A 191 -3.55 5.28 -7.03
N GLY A 192 -4.67 5.38 -7.75
CA GLY A 192 -4.70 5.51 -9.20
C GLY A 192 -5.39 6.81 -9.64
N PRO A 193 -4.76 7.99 -9.56
CA PRO A 193 -5.41 9.25 -9.93
C PRO A 193 -5.84 9.25 -11.41
N MET A 194 -5.21 8.42 -12.24
CA MET A 194 -5.58 8.24 -13.64
C MET A 194 -6.88 7.46 -13.86
N TYR A 195 -7.32 6.70 -12.85
CA TYR A 195 -8.41 5.72 -12.99
C TYR A 195 -9.61 6.01 -12.09
N ASP A 196 -9.47 6.88 -11.08
CA ASP A 196 -10.59 7.27 -10.22
C ASP A 196 -11.09 8.71 -10.44
N PRO A 197 -11.83 8.97 -11.54
CA PRO A 197 -12.45 10.29 -11.77
C PRO A 197 -13.53 10.62 -10.72
N LEU A 198 -13.87 9.67 -9.82
CA LEU A 198 -14.85 9.87 -8.77
C LEU A 198 -14.21 10.28 -7.45
N HIS A 199 -12.88 10.21 -7.32
CA HIS A 199 -12.20 10.60 -6.10
C HIS A 199 -12.21 12.14 -5.95
N PRO A 200 -12.77 12.70 -4.85
CA PRO A 200 -12.91 14.15 -4.68
C PRO A 200 -11.59 14.93 -4.77
N ASP A 201 -10.49 14.31 -4.34
CA ASP A 201 -9.18 14.95 -4.28
C ASP A 201 -8.36 14.84 -5.58
N LEU A 202 -8.92 14.29 -6.67
CA LEU A 202 -8.18 14.08 -7.92
C LEU A 202 -7.65 15.40 -8.52
N LEU A 203 -8.46 16.46 -8.50
CA LEU A 203 -8.06 17.77 -9.03
C LEU A 203 -6.86 18.34 -8.26
N ALA A 204 -6.77 18.08 -6.96
CA ALA A 204 -5.62 18.47 -6.16
C ALA A 204 -4.36 17.70 -6.62
N VAL A 205 -4.49 16.42 -6.99
CA VAL A 205 -3.37 15.64 -7.53
C VAL A 205 -2.95 16.18 -8.88
N GLU A 206 -3.88 16.47 -9.79
CA GLU A 206 -3.57 17.05 -11.12
C GLU A 206 -2.84 18.38 -11.04
N THR A 207 -3.07 19.14 -9.96
CA THR A 207 -2.46 20.44 -9.70
C THR A 207 -1.34 20.40 -8.65
N SER A 208 -0.96 19.21 -8.18
CA SER A 208 0.04 18.98 -7.12
C SER A 208 1.46 19.37 -7.51
N GLN A 209 1.68 19.83 -8.74
CA GLN A 209 2.96 20.33 -9.19
C GLN A 209 2.80 21.59 -10.03
N SER A 210 3.58 22.62 -9.69
CA SER A 210 3.58 23.87 -10.44
C SER A 210 4.23 23.71 -11.82
N ALA A 211 3.56 24.19 -12.86
CA ALA A 211 4.15 24.33 -14.21
C ALA A 211 5.32 25.33 -14.26
N LEU A 212 5.47 26.17 -13.23
CA LEU A 212 6.57 27.12 -13.07
C LEU A 212 7.78 26.52 -12.31
N GLY A 213 7.74 25.21 -12.03
CA GLY A 213 8.93 24.39 -11.75
C GLY A 213 9.47 24.36 -10.32
N GLY A 214 8.77 24.93 -9.34
CA GLY A 214 9.35 25.14 -8.00
C GLY A 214 8.67 24.48 -6.80
N ILE A 215 7.45 23.94 -6.94
CA ILE A 215 6.66 23.47 -5.78
C ILE A 215 6.02 22.13 -6.10
N LEU A 216 6.33 21.14 -5.27
CA LEU A 216 5.58 19.90 -5.12
C LEU A 216 4.63 20.07 -3.93
N ALA A 217 3.35 19.80 -4.13
CA ALA A 217 2.32 19.83 -3.11
C ALA A 217 1.65 18.45 -3.03
N PRO A 218 2.25 17.47 -2.32
CA PRO A 218 1.67 16.14 -2.24
C PRO A 218 0.30 16.17 -1.59
N VAL A 219 -0.62 15.41 -2.18
CA VAL A 219 -1.99 15.29 -1.70
C VAL A 219 -2.08 14.07 -0.80
N PRO A 220 -2.51 14.21 0.46
CA PRO A 220 -2.68 13.07 1.35
C PRO A 220 -3.63 12.03 0.76
N ASN A 221 -3.28 10.75 0.85
CA ASN A 221 -4.14 9.68 0.36
C ASN A 221 -5.34 9.48 1.29
N ALA A 222 -6.38 10.27 1.07
CA ALA A 222 -7.65 10.14 1.75
C ALA A 222 -8.38 8.88 1.29
N VAL A 223 -9.00 8.18 2.23
CA VAL A 223 -9.81 6.99 1.98
C VAL A 223 -11.27 7.33 2.19
N TYR A 224 -12.09 7.07 1.18
CA TYR A 224 -13.53 7.24 1.23
C TYR A 224 -14.24 5.89 1.21
N LEU A 225 -15.33 5.77 1.95
CA LEU A 225 -16.27 4.66 1.89
C LEU A 225 -17.52 5.14 1.15
N THR A 226 -17.85 4.49 0.02
CA THR A 226 -19.11 4.73 -0.67
C THR A 226 -20.17 3.75 -0.14
N THR A 227 -21.23 4.30 0.42
CA THR A 227 -22.35 3.55 0.99
C THR A 227 -23.23 2.90 -0.08
N SER A 228 -24.11 1.98 0.32
CA SER A 228 -25.13 1.40 -0.57
C SER A 228 -26.12 2.45 -1.10
N LYS A 229 -26.20 3.63 -0.47
CA LYS A 229 -26.99 4.78 -0.91
C LYS A 229 -26.20 5.78 -1.77
N ASN A 230 -24.99 5.43 -2.22
CA ASN A 230 -24.08 6.30 -2.99
C ASN A 230 -23.66 7.58 -2.24
N VAL A 231 -23.55 7.52 -0.91
CA VAL A 231 -22.98 8.61 -0.11
C VAL A 231 -21.50 8.29 0.12
N ASN A 232 -20.62 9.28 -0.07
CA ASN A 232 -19.20 9.14 0.24
C ASN A 232 -18.93 9.63 1.66
N LEU A 233 -18.32 8.78 2.48
CA LEU A 233 -17.89 9.07 3.83
C LEU A 233 -16.37 9.07 3.84
N ARG A 234 -15.74 10.13 4.31
CA ARG A 234 -14.29 10.16 4.46
C ARG A 234 -13.92 9.38 5.70
N ALA A 235 -13.30 8.22 5.53
CA ALA A 235 -12.91 7.34 6.63
C ALA A 235 -11.65 7.85 7.33
N GLY A 236 -10.75 8.48 6.58
CA GLY A 236 -9.51 9.02 7.12
C GLY A 236 -8.45 9.16 6.05
N VAL A 237 -7.20 9.29 6.50
CA VAL A 237 -6.02 9.45 5.64
C VAL A 237 -5.01 8.35 5.92
N VAL A 238 -4.35 7.85 4.89
CA VAL A 238 -3.20 6.95 5.04
C VAL A 238 -2.03 7.76 5.60
N PRO A 239 -1.52 7.45 6.80
CA PRO A 239 -0.51 8.27 7.48
C PRO A 239 0.77 8.34 6.65
N ASP A 240 1.37 9.52 6.52
CA ASP A 240 2.67 9.72 5.87
C ASP A 240 2.77 9.21 4.40
N PHE A 241 1.62 9.09 3.72
CA PHE A 241 1.51 8.62 2.34
C PHE A 241 0.70 9.63 1.51
N CYS A 242 1.35 10.23 0.53
CA CYS A 242 0.74 11.20 -0.37
C CYS A 242 0.87 10.79 -1.84
N VAL A 243 0.00 11.33 -2.69
CA VAL A 243 0.01 11.18 -4.15
C VAL A 243 0.34 12.53 -4.78
N CYS A 244 1.16 12.53 -5.83
CA CYS A 244 1.57 13.76 -6.50
C CYS A 244 1.98 13.55 -7.96
N HIS A 245 2.12 14.65 -8.70
CA HIS A 245 2.87 14.70 -9.94
C HIS A 245 4.37 14.81 -9.65
N MET A 246 5.17 14.03 -10.37
CA MET A 246 6.62 13.94 -10.23
C MET A 246 7.37 14.42 -11.50
N LYS A 247 6.76 15.28 -12.31
CA LYS A 247 7.38 15.77 -13.55
C LYS A 247 8.71 16.46 -13.24
N GLY A 248 9.81 16.00 -13.82
CA GLY A 248 11.14 16.56 -13.55
C GLY A 248 11.77 16.11 -12.22
N LEU A 249 11.15 15.18 -11.49
CA LEU A 249 11.78 14.48 -10.37
C LEU A 249 12.33 13.13 -10.85
N THR A 250 13.44 12.71 -10.28
CA THR A 250 13.96 11.36 -10.44
C THR A 250 13.33 10.42 -9.40
N PRO A 251 13.21 9.10 -9.69
CA PRO A 251 12.82 8.14 -8.66
C PRO A 251 13.72 8.25 -7.41
N ARG A 252 13.13 8.14 -6.22
CA ARG A 252 13.76 8.38 -4.91
C ARG A 252 14.28 9.80 -4.68
N ALA A 253 13.80 10.78 -5.45
CA ALA A 253 14.08 12.18 -5.14
C ALA A 253 13.61 12.50 -3.72
N LYS A 254 14.50 13.12 -2.94
CA LYS A 254 14.17 13.67 -1.63
C LYS A 254 13.77 15.13 -1.82
N VAL A 255 12.60 15.49 -1.31
CA VAL A 255 12.05 16.83 -1.41
C VAL A 255 11.66 17.32 -0.02
N GLU A 256 11.86 18.61 0.24
CA GLU A 256 11.43 19.24 1.48
C GLU A 256 10.12 19.97 1.24
N ILE A 257 9.11 19.69 2.05
CA ILE A 257 7.79 20.30 1.99
C ILE A 257 7.40 20.66 3.41
N ASN A 258 7.15 21.95 3.68
CA ASN A 258 6.79 22.44 5.02
C ASN A 258 7.77 21.97 6.12
N SER A 259 9.07 21.96 5.82
CA SER A 259 10.14 21.48 6.72
C SER A 259 10.10 19.97 7.04
N GLU A 260 9.31 19.19 6.31
CA GLU A 260 9.31 17.74 6.35
C GLU A 260 10.03 17.18 5.12
N GLN A 261 10.81 16.12 5.29
CA GLN A 261 11.41 15.42 4.16
C GLN A 261 10.46 14.35 3.63
N TRP A 262 10.38 14.24 2.30
CA TRP A 262 9.58 13.25 1.60
C TRP A 262 10.45 12.56 0.55
N MET A 263 10.26 11.26 0.39
CA MET A 263 10.86 10.49 -0.70
C MET A 263 9.81 10.15 -1.75
N VAL A 264 10.11 10.46 -3.00
CA VAL A 264 9.17 10.32 -4.13
C VAL A 264 9.48 9.08 -4.94
N PHE A 265 8.49 8.20 -5.09
CA PHE A 265 8.58 6.96 -5.87
C PHE A 265 7.56 6.97 -7.02
N PRO A 266 7.94 6.60 -8.24
CA PRO A 266 6.97 6.36 -9.30
C PRO A 266 5.92 5.36 -8.86
N VAL A 267 4.67 5.56 -9.28
CA VAL A 267 3.59 4.63 -8.94
C VAL A 267 3.84 3.23 -9.54
N ALA A 268 4.43 3.14 -10.73
CA ALA A 268 4.87 1.87 -11.32
C ALA A 268 6.22 2.06 -12.04
N ARG A 269 6.24 2.37 -13.33
CA ARG A 269 7.47 2.74 -14.06
C ARG A 269 7.39 4.18 -14.54
N LEU A 270 8.45 4.97 -14.33
CA LEU A 270 8.50 6.33 -14.84
C LEU A 270 8.69 6.32 -16.37
N THR A 271 7.72 6.85 -17.10
CA THR A 271 7.82 7.14 -18.53
C THR A 271 7.70 8.65 -18.75
N LEU A 272 8.58 9.25 -19.57
CA LEU A 272 8.58 10.71 -19.78
C LEU A 272 7.52 11.19 -20.79
N THR A 273 6.96 10.25 -21.55
CA THR A 273 5.97 10.49 -22.60
C THR A 273 4.88 9.44 -22.51
N MET A 274 3.64 9.82 -22.81
CA MET A 274 2.50 8.92 -22.79
C MET A 274 2.74 7.86 -23.87
N PRO A 275 2.87 6.57 -23.53
CA PRO A 275 3.14 5.55 -24.54
C PRO A 275 1.95 5.38 -25.49
N ASP A 276 2.24 5.13 -26.77
CA ASP A 276 1.21 4.93 -27.82
C ASP A 276 0.30 3.72 -27.55
N LYS A 277 0.81 2.73 -26.79
CA LYS A 277 0.07 1.62 -26.22
C LYS A 277 0.36 1.56 -24.74
N TRP A 278 -0.67 1.76 -23.93
CA TRP A 278 -0.57 1.72 -22.48
C TRP A 278 -0.35 0.30 -21.97
N HIS A 279 0.71 0.13 -21.18
CA HIS A 279 0.84 -0.97 -20.24
C HIS A 279 0.43 -0.46 -18.86
N ASN A 280 -0.30 -1.27 -18.07
CA ASN A 280 -0.69 -0.93 -16.70
C ASN A 280 0.51 -0.61 -15.79
N ASP A 281 1.71 -0.99 -16.23
CA ASP A 281 2.96 -0.77 -15.54
C ASP A 281 3.67 0.55 -15.90
N ASP A 282 3.21 1.30 -16.91
CA ASP A 282 3.79 2.59 -17.32
C ASP A 282 3.02 3.75 -16.68
N THR A 283 3.73 4.65 -15.99
CA THR A 283 3.16 5.86 -15.38
C THR A 283 3.73 7.10 -16.05
N PHE A 284 2.85 8.01 -16.45
CA PHE A 284 3.21 9.21 -17.20
C PHE A 284 3.91 10.25 -16.30
N THR A 285 3.32 10.60 -15.15
CA THR A 285 3.92 11.60 -14.24
C THR A 285 3.52 11.44 -12.77
N TYR A 286 2.89 10.34 -12.35
CA TYR A 286 2.40 10.20 -10.97
C TYR A 286 3.39 9.47 -10.05
N ALA A 287 3.42 9.89 -8.79
CA ALA A 287 4.23 9.30 -7.75
C ALA A 287 3.52 9.21 -6.41
N TYR A 288 4.03 8.30 -5.58
CA TYR A 288 3.81 8.32 -4.15
C TYR A 288 4.94 9.06 -3.47
N ALA A 289 4.59 9.99 -2.58
CA ALA A 289 5.50 10.65 -1.69
C ALA A 289 5.32 10.05 -0.29
N LEU A 290 6.37 9.43 0.24
CA LEU A 290 6.40 8.84 1.58
C LEU A 290 7.22 9.72 2.50
N ARG A 291 6.67 10.07 3.67
CA ARG A 291 7.38 10.95 4.61
C ARG A 291 8.61 10.25 5.14
N MET A 292 9.74 10.93 5.10
CA MET A 292 10.94 10.55 5.82
C MET A 292 10.92 11.27 7.17
N ASN A 293 11.34 10.58 8.24
CA ASN A 293 11.65 11.31 9.46
C ASN A 293 12.78 12.33 9.18
N ALA A 294 12.65 13.53 9.76
CA ALA A 294 13.75 14.47 9.93
C ALA A 294 14.80 13.91 10.90
#